data_AF-A0A834YVM4-F1
#
_entry.id   AF-A0A834YVM4-F1
#
_cell.length_a   1.000
_cell.length_b   1.000
_cell.length_c   1.000
_cell.angle_alpha   90.00
_cell.angle_beta   90.00
_cell.angle_gamma   90.00
#
_symmetry.space_group_name_H-M   'P 1'
#
loop_
_entity.id
_entity.type
_entity.pdbx_description
1 polymer ?
#
loop_
_entity_poly.entity_id
_entity_poly.type
_entity_poly.pdbx_seq_one_letter_code
_entity_poly.pdbx_strand_id
1 'polypeptide(L)'
;MADGGLTVLDGTHLRAVDPRLPESSVSITGSQVLEIAESEASSSLFGLSLPENLKSDALKRINVDAVSFRCTELDRDQASSKLKEYFNAIADELKDDPLVVSVLDGNTLRLFLEDEDDFAMLAENLFTDLDTEDKGKIGKNEIRNALVHMGVEMGVPPFSGSLYLHFFSGSGRIQGFILNMCLN
;
A
#
# COMPACT_ATOMS: atom_id res chain seq x y z
N MET A 1 -17.44 14.87 -13.22
CA MET A 1 -17.41 13.67 -12.36
C MET A 1 -15.93 13.37 -12.17
N ALA A 2 -15.37 13.68 -11.01
CA ALA A 2 -13.98 13.36 -10.72
C ALA A 2 -13.88 11.83 -10.72
N ASP A 3 -13.06 11.29 -11.61
CA ASP A 3 -12.65 9.90 -11.56
C ASP A 3 -11.90 9.74 -10.24
N GLY A 4 -12.63 9.34 -9.19
CA GLY A 4 -12.08 9.25 -7.84
C GLY A 4 -10.86 8.35 -7.91
N GLY A 5 -9.72 8.81 -7.41
CA GLY A 5 -8.35 8.29 -7.62
C GLY A 5 -8.14 6.79 -7.32
N LEU A 6 -8.84 5.94 -8.05
CA LEU A 6 -8.81 4.50 -8.01
C LEU A 6 -7.79 4.05 -9.05
N THR A 7 -6.75 3.38 -8.57
CA THR A 7 -5.73 2.73 -9.38
C THR A 7 -6.00 1.24 -9.39
N VAL A 8 -5.97 0.65 -10.58
CA VAL A 8 -6.06 -0.81 -10.75
C VAL A 8 -4.65 -1.37 -10.82
N LEU A 9 -4.34 -2.32 -9.96
CA LEU A 9 -3.07 -3.04 -9.92
C LEU A 9 -3.25 -4.41 -10.58
N ASP A 10 -2.90 -4.49 -11.85
CA ASP A 10 -3.08 -5.66 -12.72
C ASP A 10 -1.78 -6.49 -12.92
N GLY A 11 -0.76 -6.21 -12.11
CA GLY A 11 0.54 -6.88 -12.19
C GLY A 11 1.47 -6.37 -13.30
N THR A 12 1.05 -5.43 -14.15
CA THR A 12 1.92 -4.86 -15.21
C THR A 12 3.14 -4.15 -14.62
N HIS A 13 2.97 -3.42 -13.51
CA HIS A 13 4.06 -2.77 -12.79
C HIS A 13 5.09 -3.77 -12.28
N LEU A 14 4.66 -4.95 -11.83
CA LEU A 14 5.58 -6.00 -11.37
C LEU A 14 6.36 -6.60 -12.54
N ARG A 15 5.74 -6.79 -13.72
CA ARG A 15 6.44 -7.36 -14.89
C ARG A 15 7.62 -6.52 -15.39
N ALA A 16 7.63 -5.22 -15.11
CA ALA A 16 8.71 -4.32 -15.49
C ALA A 16 9.92 -4.38 -14.53
N VAL A 17 9.75 -4.97 -13.34
CA VAL A 17 10.78 -5.03 -12.30
C VAL A 17 11.51 -6.36 -12.38
N ASP A 18 12.85 -6.29 -12.33
CA ASP A 18 13.71 -7.48 -12.19
C ASP A 18 14.17 -7.59 -10.74
N PRO A 19 13.57 -8.47 -9.91
CA PRO A 19 13.91 -8.57 -8.51
C PRO A 19 15.32 -9.14 -8.34
N ARG A 20 16.10 -8.56 -7.43
CA ARG A 20 17.50 -8.92 -7.19
C ARG A 20 17.72 -9.43 -5.78
N LEU A 21 18.62 -10.40 -5.66
CA LEU A 21 19.09 -10.87 -4.36
C LEU A 21 20.23 -9.98 -3.84
N PRO A 22 20.33 -9.76 -2.52
CA PRO A 22 21.45 -9.05 -1.92
C PRO A 22 22.79 -9.75 -2.23
N GLU A 23 23.88 -8.98 -2.28
CA GLU A 23 25.19 -9.47 -2.72
C GLU A 23 25.87 -10.42 -1.70
N SER A 24 25.49 -10.39 -0.42
CA SER A 24 26.27 -10.94 0.69
C SER A 24 25.87 -12.32 1.25
N SER A 25 24.81 -12.97 0.78
CA SER A 25 24.34 -14.24 1.35
C SER A 25 24.92 -15.48 0.66
N VAL A 26 25.65 -16.30 1.41
CA VAL A 26 26.27 -17.57 0.97
C VAL A 26 25.23 -18.70 0.87
N SER A 27 24.21 -18.69 1.72
CA SER A 27 23.01 -19.52 1.62
C SER A 27 21.79 -18.65 1.91
N ILE A 28 20.72 -18.83 1.12
CA ILE A 28 19.47 -18.07 1.26
C ILE A 28 18.38 -19.09 1.53
N THR A 29 17.59 -18.87 2.58
CA THR A 29 16.44 -19.75 2.85
C THR A 29 15.26 -19.37 1.97
N GLY A 30 14.38 -20.32 1.67
CA GLY A 30 13.15 -20.02 0.94
C GLY A 30 12.31 -18.92 1.62
N SER A 31 12.34 -18.82 2.96
CA SER A 31 11.68 -17.71 3.67
C SER A 31 12.23 -16.33 3.29
N GLN A 32 13.55 -16.20 3.16
CA GLN A 32 14.20 -14.95 2.75
C GLN A 32 13.88 -14.61 1.30
N VAL A 33 13.79 -15.62 0.41
CA VAL A 33 13.37 -15.40 -0.99
C VAL A 33 11.95 -14.84 -1.05
N LEU A 34 11.01 -15.41 -0.29
CA LEU A 34 9.64 -14.91 -0.23
C LEU A 34 9.57 -13.49 0.34
N GLU A 35 10.29 -13.22 1.42
CA GLU A 35 10.32 -11.90 2.06
C GLU A 35 10.87 -10.82 1.14
N ILE A 36 11.95 -11.10 0.41
CA ILE A 36 12.53 -10.18 -0.57
C ILE A 36 11.53 -9.93 -1.71
N ALA A 37 10.92 -10.98 -2.27
CA ALA A 37 9.94 -10.84 -3.34
C ALA A 37 8.71 -10.03 -2.89
N GLU A 38 8.18 -10.30 -1.70
CA GLU A 38 7.03 -9.59 -1.14
C GLU A 38 7.37 -8.12 -0.86
N SER A 39 8.59 -7.84 -0.38
CA SER A 39 9.06 -6.48 -0.15
C SER A 39 9.25 -5.68 -1.44
N GLU A 40 9.83 -6.29 -2.48
CA GLU A 40 9.99 -5.67 -3.81
C GLU A 40 8.63 -5.46 -4.49
N ALA A 41 7.73 -6.44 -4.38
CA ALA A 41 6.39 -6.35 -4.93
C ALA A 41 5.58 -5.27 -4.21
N SER A 42 5.65 -5.22 -2.88
CA SER A 42 5.06 -4.17 -2.07
C SER A 42 5.55 -2.79 -2.51
N SER A 43 6.87 -2.61 -2.64
CA SER A 43 7.48 -1.35 -3.07
C SER A 43 7.02 -0.91 -4.46
N SER A 44 6.89 -1.86 -5.37
CA SER A 44 6.37 -1.64 -6.74
C SER A 44 4.87 -1.34 -6.78
N LEU A 45 4.13 -1.76 -5.75
CA LEU A 45 2.69 -1.55 -5.58
C LEU A 45 2.40 -0.50 -4.50
N PHE A 46 3.12 0.62 -4.53
CA PHE A 46 2.91 1.78 -3.64
C PHE A 46 3.06 1.49 -2.13
N GLY A 47 3.87 0.50 -1.76
CA GLY A 47 4.12 0.11 -0.37
C GLY A 47 2.98 -0.69 0.27
N LEU A 48 2.07 -1.26 -0.53
CA LEU A 48 0.99 -2.11 -0.03
C LEU A 48 1.53 -3.41 0.55
N SER A 49 1.00 -3.82 1.69
CA SER A 49 1.15 -5.22 2.12
C SER A 49 0.30 -6.11 1.22
N LEU A 50 0.90 -7.15 0.66
CA LEU A 50 0.20 -8.07 -0.22
C LEU A 50 -0.89 -8.85 0.54
N PRO A 51 -2.09 -9.03 -0.02
CA PRO A 51 -3.12 -9.89 0.55
C PRO A 51 -2.65 -11.34 0.75
N GLU A 52 -3.06 -12.00 1.84
CA GLU A 52 -2.64 -13.39 2.13
C GLU A 52 -3.19 -14.42 1.12
N ASN A 53 -4.35 -14.15 0.51
CA ASN A 53 -4.86 -14.95 -0.61
C ASN A 53 -3.91 -14.86 -1.81
N LEU A 54 -3.48 -13.66 -2.19
CA LEU A 54 -2.54 -13.43 -3.29
C LEU A 54 -1.23 -14.18 -3.08
N LYS A 55 -0.64 -14.11 -1.87
CA LYS A 55 0.58 -14.86 -1.52
C LYS A 55 0.38 -16.37 -1.62
N SER A 56 -0.74 -16.84 -1.08
CA SER A 56 -1.08 -18.27 -1.08
C SER A 56 -1.28 -18.81 -2.51
N ASP A 57 -1.94 -18.05 -3.38
CA ASP A 57 -2.23 -18.46 -4.75
C ASP A 57 -0.98 -18.38 -5.65
N ALA A 58 -0.13 -17.36 -5.45
CA ALA A 58 1.19 -17.29 -6.09
C ALA A 58 2.08 -18.50 -5.71
N LEU A 59 2.07 -18.93 -4.45
CA LEU A 59 2.81 -20.12 -3.99
C LEU A 59 2.28 -21.42 -4.63
N LYS A 60 0.96 -21.56 -4.76
CA LYS A 60 0.35 -22.70 -5.46
C LYS A 60 0.77 -22.74 -6.93
N ARG A 61 0.85 -21.58 -7.57
CA ARG A 61 1.19 -21.47 -9.00
C ARG A 61 2.61 -21.91 -9.33
N ILE A 62 3.56 -21.72 -8.40
CA ILE A 62 4.93 -22.21 -8.54
C ILE A 62 5.11 -23.68 -8.10
N ASN A 63 4.02 -24.36 -7.69
CA ASN A 63 4.00 -25.75 -7.23
C ASN A 63 5.01 -26.02 -6.09
N VAL A 64 5.05 -25.10 -5.12
CA VAL A 64 5.93 -25.17 -3.97
C VAL A 64 5.10 -25.36 -2.70
N ASP A 65 5.48 -26.35 -1.88
CA ASP A 65 4.90 -26.49 -0.55
C ASP A 65 5.45 -25.39 0.38
N ALA A 66 4.57 -24.50 0.83
CA ALA A 66 4.93 -23.30 1.58
C ALA A 66 5.68 -23.60 2.89
N VAL A 67 5.39 -24.73 3.54
CA VAL A 67 5.98 -25.08 4.83
C VAL A 67 7.40 -25.59 4.67
N SER A 68 7.61 -26.57 3.78
CA SER A 68 8.94 -27.14 3.53
C SER A 68 9.88 -26.16 2.84
N PHE A 69 9.37 -25.33 1.92
CA PHE A 69 10.19 -24.39 1.18
C PHE A 69 10.81 -23.32 2.06
N ARG A 70 10.07 -22.82 3.07
CA ARG A 70 10.56 -21.76 3.98
C ARG A 70 11.86 -22.14 4.67
N CYS A 71 12.05 -23.42 4.99
CA CYS A 71 13.24 -23.94 5.66
C CYS A 71 14.30 -24.51 4.71
N THR A 72 14.03 -24.48 3.39
CA THR A 72 14.98 -25.02 2.40
C THR A 72 16.10 -24.02 2.17
N GLU A 73 17.35 -24.47 2.30
CA GLU A 73 18.52 -23.70 1.91
C GLU A 73 18.71 -23.80 0.39
N LEU A 74 18.82 -22.65 -0.26
CA LEU A 74 19.00 -22.52 -1.69
C LEU A 74 20.35 -21.88 -1.96
N ASP A 75 21.01 -22.36 -3.02
CA ASP A 75 22.12 -21.63 -3.60
C ASP A 75 21.62 -20.35 -4.29
N ARG A 76 22.55 -19.48 -4.70
CA ARG A 76 22.21 -18.17 -5.28
C ARG A 76 21.40 -18.29 -6.58
N ASP A 77 21.70 -19.27 -7.41
CA ASP A 77 21.06 -19.44 -8.72
C ASP A 77 19.64 -19.98 -8.55
N GLN A 78 19.47 -20.97 -7.66
CA GLN A 78 18.17 -21.51 -7.26
C GLN A 78 17.31 -20.45 -6.59
N ALA A 79 17.88 -19.68 -5.66
CA ALA A 79 17.19 -18.57 -4.99
C ALA A 79 16.75 -17.51 -6.01
N SER A 80 17.61 -17.16 -6.98
CA SER A 80 17.27 -16.15 -7.99
C SER A 80 16.18 -16.64 -8.94
N SER A 81 16.25 -17.91 -9.37
CA SER A 81 15.20 -18.52 -10.18
C SER A 81 13.87 -18.53 -9.44
N LYS A 82 13.87 -18.98 -8.17
CA LYS A 82 12.66 -19.04 -7.35
C LYS A 82 12.09 -17.66 -7.01
N LEU A 83 12.95 -16.66 -6.79
CA LEU A 83 12.55 -15.27 -6.62
C LEU A 83 11.79 -14.78 -7.85
N LYS A 84 12.35 -14.97 -9.06
CA LYS A 84 11.72 -14.55 -10.31
C LYS A 84 10.45 -15.33 -10.60
N GLU A 85 10.43 -16.64 -10.34
CA GLU A 85 9.22 -17.47 -10.50
C GLU A 85 8.10 -16.98 -9.60
N TYR A 86 8.36 -16.79 -8.31
CA TYR A 86 7.36 -16.30 -7.36
C TYR A 86 6.90 -14.88 -7.67
N PHE A 87 7.82 -13.97 -8.01
CA PHE A 87 7.49 -12.60 -8.37
C PHE A 87 6.63 -12.51 -9.63
N ASN A 88 6.92 -13.34 -10.64
CA ASN A 88 6.06 -13.47 -11.83
C ASN A 88 4.71 -14.12 -11.51
N ALA A 89 4.66 -15.06 -10.56
CA ALA A 89 3.40 -15.65 -10.13
C ALA A 89 2.49 -14.63 -9.43
N ILE A 90 3.05 -13.72 -8.63
CA ILE A 90 2.30 -12.58 -8.06
C ILE A 90 1.75 -11.70 -9.20
N ALA A 91 2.56 -11.39 -10.20
CA ALA A 91 2.12 -10.59 -11.34
C ALA A 91 1.01 -11.28 -12.16
N ASP A 92 1.09 -12.60 -12.34
CA ASP A 92 0.05 -13.37 -13.02
C ASP A 92 -1.24 -13.45 -12.19
N GLU A 93 -1.13 -13.60 -10.87
CA GLU A 93 -2.30 -13.62 -10.00
C GLU A 93 -3.01 -12.26 -9.99
N LEU A 94 -2.26 -11.14 -9.96
CA LEU A 94 -2.84 -9.80 -10.10
C LEU A 94 -3.45 -9.54 -11.47
N LYS A 95 -2.99 -10.24 -12.50
CA LYS A 95 -3.60 -10.16 -13.83
C LYS A 95 -4.95 -10.89 -13.87
N ASP A 96 -5.04 -12.02 -13.18
CA ASP A 96 -6.24 -12.85 -13.10
C ASP A 96 -7.28 -12.23 -12.11
N ASP A 97 -6.83 -11.69 -10.97
CA ASP A 97 -7.62 -10.99 -9.94
C ASP A 97 -6.95 -9.64 -9.56
N PRO A 98 -7.24 -8.54 -10.29
CA PRO A 98 -6.58 -7.26 -10.06
C PRO A 98 -7.07 -6.58 -8.78
N LEU A 99 -6.13 -5.91 -8.09
CA LEU A 99 -6.44 -5.16 -6.88
C LEU A 99 -6.87 -3.73 -7.23
N VAL A 100 -8.01 -3.29 -6.70
CA VAL A 100 -8.49 -1.91 -6.87
C VAL A 100 -8.19 -1.11 -5.61
N VAL A 101 -7.27 -0.15 -5.72
CA VAL A 101 -6.81 0.66 -4.59
C VAL A 101 -7.09 2.13 -4.83
N SER A 102 -7.47 2.85 -3.79
CA SER A 102 -7.60 4.30 -3.82
C SER A 102 -6.28 4.93 -3.40
N VAL A 103 -5.61 5.65 -4.30
CA VAL A 103 -4.35 6.35 -4.00
C VAL A 103 -4.66 7.82 -3.79
N LEU A 104 -4.42 8.30 -2.58
CA LEU A 104 -4.51 9.71 -2.23
C LEU A 104 -3.09 10.29 -2.23
N ASP A 105 -2.72 10.90 -3.35
CA ASP A 105 -1.46 11.62 -3.53
C ASP A 105 -1.65 13.15 -3.39
N GLY A 106 -0.53 13.89 -3.36
CA GLY A 106 -0.56 15.34 -3.20
C GLY A 106 -1.29 16.08 -4.33
N ASN A 107 -1.32 15.51 -5.54
CA ASN A 107 -2.04 16.09 -6.67
C ASN A 107 -3.55 15.90 -6.54
N THR A 108 -3.97 14.71 -6.11
CA THR A 108 -5.36 14.39 -5.79
C THR A 108 -5.87 15.25 -4.64
N LEU A 109 -5.08 15.39 -3.58
CA LEU A 109 -5.38 16.33 -2.48
C LEU A 109 -5.52 17.76 -2.98
N ARG A 110 -4.65 18.19 -3.90
CA ARG A 110 -4.75 19.54 -4.48
C ARG A 110 -6.06 19.76 -5.22
N LEU A 111 -6.56 18.78 -5.96
CA LEU A 111 -7.87 18.87 -6.62
C LEU A 111 -9.02 19.04 -5.62
N PHE A 112 -8.94 18.41 -4.44
CA PHE A 112 -9.92 18.59 -3.37
C PHE A 112 -9.82 19.93 -2.64
N LEU A 113 -8.66 20.60 -2.73
CA LEU A 113 -8.37 21.87 -2.05
C LEU A 113 -8.28 23.06 -3.03
N GLU A 114 -8.59 22.85 -4.31
CA GLU A 114 -8.44 23.88 -5.35
C GLU A 114 -9.53 24.95 -5.27
N ASP A 115 -10.70 24.59 -4.74
CA ASP A 115 -11.77 25.55 -4.48
C ASP A 115 -11.47 26.33 -3.19
N GLU A 116 -11.06 27.59 -3.36
CA GLU A 116 -10.65 28.47 -2.27
C GLU A 116 -11.81 28.78 -1.30
N ASP A 117 -13.03 28.88 -1.80
CA ASP A 117 -14.21 29.20 -0.98
C ASP A 117 -14.60 27.99 -0.12
N ASP A 118 -14.64 26.79 -0.72
CA ASP A 118 -14.89 25.55 0.03
C ASP A 118 -13.77 25.27 1.04
N PHE A 119 -12.51 25.48 0.65
CA PHE A 119 -11.37 25.32 1.54
C PHE A 119 -11.41 26.31 2.71
N ALA A 120 -11.73 27.59 2.45
CA ALA A 120 -11.83 28.60 3.49
C ALA A 120 -12.93 28.25 4.50
N MET A 121 -14.08 27.79 4.02
CA MET A 121 -15.19 27.34 4.88
C MET A 121 -14.80 26.14 5.74
N LEU A 122 -14.11 25.15 5.17
CA LEU A 122 -13.60 23.99 5.91
C LEU A 122 -12.58 24.41 6.97
N ALA A 123 -11.65 25.32 6.62
CA ALA A 123 -10.63 25.81 7.53
C ALA A 123 -11.21 26.65 8.66
N GLU A 124 -12.23 27.48 8.41
CA GLU A 124 -12.90 28.30 9.43
C GLU A 124 -13.68 27.44 10.42
N ASN A 125 -14.45 26.45 9.93
CA ASN A 125 -15.18 25.52 10.78
C ASN A 125 -14.20 24.72 11.66
N LEU A 126 -13.14 24.17 11.05
CA LEU A 126 -12.10 23.46 11.78
C LEU A 126 -11.41 24.32 12.82
N PHE A 127 -11.12 25.59 12.49
CA PHE A 127 -10.48 26.52 13.40
C PHE A 127 -11.37 26.78 14.62
N THR A 128 -12.67 27.01 14.38
CA THR A 128 -13.66 27.23 15.44
C THR A 128 -13.79 26.03 16.37
N ASP A 129 -13.77 24.82 15.81
CA ASP A 129 -13.88 23.58 16.59
C ASP A 129 -12.63 23.32 17.44
N LEU A 130 -11.45 23.75 16.98
CA LEU A 130 -10.18 23.55 17.69
C LEU A 130 -9.85 24.66 18.68
N ASP A 131 -10.22 25.90 18.40
CA ASP A 131 -9.98 27.05 19.29
C ASP A 131 -11.07 27.19 20.35
N THR A 132 -11.35 26.11 21.10
CA THR A 132 -12.41 26.07 22.13
C THR A 132 -12.21 27.08 23.27
N GLU A 133 -10.99 27.58 23.43
CA GLU A 133 -10.62 28.55 24.45
C GLU A 133 -10.54 30.00 23.90
N ASP A 134 -10.91 30.23 22.64
CA ASP A 134 -10.95 31.54 21.96
C ASP A 134 -9.62 32.32 22.11
N LYS A 135 -8.50 31.62 21.90
CA LYS A 135 -7.14 32.17 22.00
C LYS A 135 -6.73 32.89 20.72
N GLY A 136 -7.49 32.72 19.64
CA GLY A 136 -7.16 33.17 18.29
C GLY A 136 -5.96 32.43 17.68
N LYS A 137 -5.54 31.30 18.27
CA LYS A 137 -4.36 30.53 17.85
C LYS A 137 -4.50 29.06 18.22
N ILE A 138 -4.11 28.19 17.29
CA ILE A 138 -4.09 26.74 17.47
C ILE A 138 -2.66 26.24 17.35
N GLY A 139 -2.26 25.34 18.25
CA GLY A 139 -0.96 24.70 18.24
C GLY A 139 -0.82 23.68 17.11
N LYS A 140 0.43 23.47 16.64
CA LYS A 140 0.76 22.48 15.59
C LYS A 140 0.22 21.08 15.89
N ASN A 141 0.20 20.67 17.16
CA ASN A 141 -0.27 19.35 17.57
C ASN A 141 -1.79 19.22 17.46
N GLU A 142 -2.53 20.28 17.76
CA GLU A 142 -4.00 20.32 17.66
C GLU A 142 -4.42 20.25 16.20
N ILE A 143 -3.79 21.05 15.32
CA ILE A 143 -4.01 20.99 13.86
C ILE A 143 -3.72 19.59 13.32
N ARG A 144 -2.59 18.99 13.72
CA ARG A 144 -2.24 17.64 13.29
C ARG A 144 -3.28 16.61 13.70
N ASN A 145 -3.73 16.65 14.95
CA ASN A 145 -4.73 15.70 15.46
C ASN A 145 -6.07 15.87 14.74
N ALA A 146 -6.49 17.10 14.49
CA ALA A 146 -7.72 17.40 13.78
C ALA A 146 -7.68 16.91 12.32
N LEU A 147 -6.55 17.13 11.65
CA LEU A 147 -6.35 16.64 10.28
C LEU A 147 -6.40 15.11 10.20
N VAL A 148 -5.82 14.41 11.18
CA VAL A 148 -5.92 12.94 11.26
C VAL A 148 -7.38 12.51 11.47
N HIS A 149 -8.11 13.19 12.37
CA HIS A 149 -9.50 12.86 12.66
C HIS A 149 -10.42 13.05 11.45
N MET A 150 -10.33 14.21 10.79
CA MET A 150 -11.07 14.49 9.55
C MET A 150 -10.70 13.51 8.44
N GLY A 151 -9.41 13.16 8.32
CA GLY A 151 -8.96 12.12 7.40
C GLY A 151 -9.73 10.83 7.61
N VAL A 152 -9.80 10.33 8.84
CA VAL A 152 -10.51 9.08 9.16
C VAL A 152 -12.01 9.17 8.86
N GLU A 153 -12.66 10.28 9.18
CA GLU A 153 -14.08 10.51 8.84
C GLU A 153 -14.33 10.51 7.33
N MET A 154 -13.34 10.99 6.56
CA MET A 154 -13.35 11.01 5.10
C MET A 154 -12.85 9.70 4.47
N GLY A 155 -12.60 8.66 5.26
CA GLY A 155 -12.17 7.33 4.80
C GLY A 155 -10.66 7.15 4.63
N VAL A 156 -9.86 8.14 5.05
CA VAL A 156 -8.39 8.03 5.08
C VAL A 156 -7.96 7.19 6.28
N PRO A 157 -7.19 6.10 6.08
CA PRO A 157 -6.73 5.27 7.19
C PRO A 157 -5.83 6.08 8.15
N PRO A 158 -5.92 5.85 9.48
CA PRO A 158 -5.13 6.59 10.46
C PRO A 158 -3.62 6.33 10.29
N PHE A 159 -2.79 7.32 10.62
CA PHE A 159 -1.32 7.30 10.44
C PHE A 159 -0.55 6.30 11.34
N SER A 160 -1.21 5.37 12.01
CA SER A 160 -0.57 4.42 12.93
C SER A 160 0.16 3.31 12.18
N GLY A 161 1.38 3.60 11.68
CA GLY A 161 2.54 2.70 11.54
C GLY A 161 2.41 1.39 10.75
N SER A 162 1.23 1.06 10.24
CA SER A 162 0.95 -0.12 9.44
C SER A 162 -0.34 0.20 8.70
N LEU A 163 -0.24 0.25 7.38
CA LEU A 163 -1.35 0.41 6.45
C LEU A 163 -2.23 -0.85 6.56
N TYR A 164 -3.02 -0.96 7.63
CA TYR A 164 -3.96 -2.06 7.80
C TYR A 164 -5.14 -1.82 6.86
N LEU A 165 -5.08 -2.45 5.68
CA LEU A 165 -6.24 -2.70 4.85
C LEU A 165 -7.27 -3.50 5.68
N HIS A 166 -8.39 -2.88 6.02
CA HIS A 166 -9.58 -3.62 6.40
C HIS A 166 -10.21 -4.20 5.11
N PHE A 167 -9.98 -5.49 4.86
CA PHE A 167 -10.63 -6.25 3.79
C PHE A 167 -12.11 -6.46 4.14
N PHE A 168 -13.02 -5.70 3.53
CA PHE A 168 -14.44 -6.05 3.52
C PHE A 168 -14.77 -6.78 2.21
N SER A 169 -14.66 -8.11 2.23
CA SER A 169 -15.23 -8.94 1.17
C SER A 169 -16.76 -8.88 1.26
N GLY A 170 -17.37 -8.19 0.30
CA GLY A 170 -18.81 -8.01 0.20
C GLY A 170 -19.18 -7.22 -1.05
N SER A 171 -19.28 -7.94 -2.17
CA SER A 171 -20.15 -7.60 -3.31
C SER A 171 -19.85 -6.29 -4.06
N GLY A 172 -18.59 -6.07 -4.46
CA GLY A 172 -18.21 -5.01 -5.43
C GLY A 172 -17.67 -3.72 -4.81
N ARG A 173 -16.63 -3.82 -3.97
CA ARG A 173 -16.12 -2.70 -3.14
C ARG A 173 -14.61 -2.49 -3.29
N ILE A 174 -14.22 -1.21 -3.22
CA ILE A 174 -12.85 -0.67 -3.18
C ILE A 174 -12.03 -1.45 -2.15
N GLN A 175 -10.86 -1.97 -2.56
CA GLN A 175 -10.14 -2.99 -1.81
C GLN A 175 -8.99 -2.42 -0.95
N GLY A 176 -8.70 -1.12 -1.01
CA GLY A 176 -7.74 -0.49 -0.10
C GLY A 176 -7.57 1.01 -0.33
N PHE A 177 -7.02 1.71 0.67
CA PHE A 177 -6.61 3.11 0.58
C PHE A 177 -5.10 3.21 0.82
N ILE A 178 -4.40 3.97 -0.03
CA ILE A 178 -2.97 4.24 0.04
C ILE A 178 -2.80 5.74 0.21
N LEU A 179 -2.18 6.15 1.31
CA LEU A 179 -1.78 7.52 1.53
C LEU A 179 -0.29 7.66 1.22
N ASN A 180 0.04 8.17 0.03
CA ASN A 180 1.42 8.44 -0.36
C ASN A 180 1.75 9.91 -0.06
N MET A 181 1.95 10.24 1.21
CA MET A 181 2.49 11.55 1.58
C MET A 181 4.02 11.52 1.43
N CYS A 182 4.52 11.86 0.24
CA CYS A 182 5.85 12.45 0.13
C CYS A 182 5.82 13.85 0.78
N LEU A 183 5.99 13.90 2.10
CA LEU A 183 6.40 15.12 2.80
C LEU A 183 7.88 15.35 2.47
N ASN A 184 8.13 16.20 1.48
CA ASN A 184 9.45 16.78 1.22
C ASN A 184 9.61 18.05 2.06
#